data_AF-A0A9P6PSA4-F1
#
_entry.id   AF-A0A9P6PSA4-F1
#
_cell.length_a   1.000
_cell.length_b   1.000
_cell.length_c   1.000
_cell.angle_alpha   90.00
_cell.angle_beta   90.00
_cell.angle_gamma   90.00
#
_symmetry.space_group_name_H-M   'P 1'
#
loop_
_entity.id
_entity.type
_entity.pdbx_description
1 polymer ?
#
loop_
_entity_poly.entity_id
_entity_poly.type
_entity_poly.pdbx_seq_one_letter_code
_entity_poly.pdbx_strand_id
1 'polypeptide(L)'
;GDDDMFSSDTPAETLQALYNKVDIPLVMVHSGRDEYIPAHVDKDALVQKLSAACPTCQEAVVLPDADHAISDPCLQTVFCEGLISFLKDFSSAPSGA
;
A
#
# COMPACT_ATOMS: atom_id res chain seq x y z
N GLY A 1 -12.17 17.07 2.24
CA GLY A 1 -11.03 17.68 2.95
C GLY A 1 -9.82 17.45 2.08
N ASP A 2 -8.78 18.28 2.20
CA ASP A 2 -7.58 18.16 1.36
C ASP A 2 -6.77 16.87 1.61
N ASP A 3 -7.13 16.08 2.62
CA ASP A 3 -6.45 14.83 3.01
C ASP A 3 -6.91 13.58 2.23
N ASP A 4 -7.67 13.74 1.15
CA ASP A 4 -8.21 12.60 0.39
C ASP A 4 -7.19 12.02 -0.61
N MET A 5 -6.39 11.06 -0.13
CA MET A 5 -5.28 10.46 -0.88
C MET A 5 -5.51 8.98 -1.24
N PHE A 6 -6.60 8.39 -0.74
CA PHE A 6 -6.82 6.94 -0.75
C PHE A 6 -8.24 6.53 -1.16
N SER A 7 -9.13 7.47 -1.49
CA SER A 7 -10.51 7.11 -1.78
C SER A 7 -10.66 6.29 -3.05
N SER A 8 -11.57 5.32 -2.97
CA SER A 8 -11.82 4.36 -4.06
C SER A 8 -12.43 5.00 -5.31
N ASP A 9 -13.09 6.14 -5.17
CA ASP A 9 -13.71 6.93 -6.23
C ASP A 9 -12.80 8.02 -6.81
N THR A 10 -11.62 8.27 -6.20
CA THR A 10 -10.66 9.25 -6.72
C THR A 10 -10.23 8.89 -8.16
N PRO A 11 -10.36 9.79 -9.16
CA PRO A 11 -10.01 9.48 -10.54
C PRO A 11 -8.53 9.09 -10.69
N ALA A 12 -8.23 8.19 -11.63
CA ALA A 12 -6.87 7.69 -11.86
C ALA A 12 -5.88 8.83 -12.19
N GLU A 13 -6.31 9.85 -12.93
CA GLU A 13 -5.49 11.03 -13.26
C GLU A 13 -5.11 11.83 -12.00
N THR A 14 -6.05 11.97 -11.06
CA THR A 14 -5.79 12.61 -9.76
C THR A 14 -4.81 11.79 -8.96
N LEU A 15 -5.01 10.46 -8.87
CA LEU A 15 -4.07 9.57 -8.18
C LEU A 15 -2.66 9.66 -8.80
N GLN A 16 -2.54 9.66 -10.12
CA GLN A 16 -1.25 9.83 -10.79
C GLN A 16 -0.59 11.16 -10.43
N ALA A 17 -1.34 12.26 -10.39
CA ALA A 17 -0.80 13.56 -9.99
C ALA A 17 -0.36 13.62 -8.51
N LEU A 18 -1.00 12.82 -7.64
CA LEU A 18 -0.62 12.70 -6.23
C LEU A 18 0.64 11.84 -6.06
N TYR A 19 0.67 10.65 -6.67
CA TYR A 19 1.71 9.66 -6.45
C TYR A 19 2.93 9.82 -7.37
N ASN A 20 2.87 10.59 -8.47
CA ASN A 20 4.04 10.82 -9.33
C ASN A 20 5.18 11.59 -8.63
N LYS A 21 4.89 12.24 -7.50
CA LYS A 21 5.87 12.98 -6.70
C LYS A 21 6.69 12.09 -5.78
N VAL A 22 6.30 10.82 -5.63
CA VAL A 22 7.03 9.83 -4.84
C VAL A 22 8.13 9.24 -5.70
N ASP A 23 9.37 9.67 -5.44
CA ASP A 23 10.57 9.30 -6.19
C ASP A 23 11.44 8.23 -5.50
N ILE A 24 10.99 7.75 -4.35
CA ILE A 24 11.62 6.67 -3.59
C ILE A 24 10.80 5.37 -3.67
N PRO A 25 11.42 4.19 -3.51
CA PRO A 25 10.69 2.93 -3.50
C PRO A 25 9.58 2.91 -2.45
N LEU A 26 8.41 2.43 -2.85
CA LEU A 26 7.21 2.37 -2.04
C LEU A 26 6.67 0.94 -1.99
N VAL A 27 6.13 0.55 -0.84
CA VAL A 27 5.29 -0.65 -0.69
C VAL A 27 3.95 -0.22 -0.10
N MET A 28 2.86 -0.73 -0.66
CA MET A 28 1.51 -0.47 -0.17
C MET A 28 0.96 -1.74 0.48
N VAL A 29 0.54 -1.66 1.74
CA VAL A 29 -0.05 -2.80 2.45
C VAL A 29 -1.37 -2.37 3.06
N HIS A 30 -2.47 -3.03 2.68
CA HIS A 30 -3.80 -2.77 3.20
C HIS A 30 -4.33 -3.95 4.02
N SER A 31 -5.16 -3.63 5.01
CA SER A 31 -5.87 -4.60 5.83
C SER A 31 -7.18 -5.05 5.16
N GLY A 32 -7.28 -6.33 4.82
CA GLY A 32 -8.42 -6.93 4.11
C GLY A 32 -9.74 -6.85 4.89
N ARG A 33 -9.69 -6.80 6.24
CA ARG A 33 -10.85 -6.64 7.14
C ARG A 33 -10.87 -5.33 7.91
N ASP A 34 -10.10 -4.32 7.48
CA ASP A 34 -10.20 -2.94 7.97
C ASP A 34 -11.67 -2.49 8.08
N GLU A 35 -12.07 -2.21 9.32
CA GLU A 35 -13.43 -1.87 9.75
C GLU A 35 -13.85 -0.44 9.43
N TYR A 36 -12.91 0.43 9.07
CA TYR A 36 -13.17 1.81 8.65
C TYR A 36 -13.39 1.92 7.13
N ILE A 37 -12.99 0.90 6.37
CA ILE A 37 -13.27 0.83 4.93
C ILE A 37 -14.67 0.23 4.73
N PRO A 38 -15.58 0.92 4.00
CA PRO A 38 -16.90 0.39 3.73
C PRO A 38 -16.86 -0.97 3.03
N ALA A 39 -17.72 -1.90 3.43
CA ALA A 39 -17.72 -3.28 2.93
C ALA A 39 -17.98 -3.44 1.42
N HIS A 40 -18.47 -2.41 0.74
CA HIS A 40 -18.68 -2.41 -0.71
C HIS A 40 -17.42 -2.05 -1.51
N VAL A 41 -16.36 -1.57 -0.84
CA VAL A 41 -15.10 -1.21 -1.48
C VAL A 41 -14.28 -2.48 -1.67
N ASP A 42 -13.93 -2.77 -2.92
CA ASP A 42 -13.00 -3.84 -3.28
C ASP A 42 -11.56 -3.38 -2.96
N LYS A 43 -10.97 -3.99 -1.93
CA LYS A 43 -9.65 -3.61 -1.41
C LYS A 43 -8.53 -4.03 -2.35
N ASP A 44 -8.66 -5.17 -3.02
CA ASP A 44 -7.68 -5.62 -4.01
C ASP A 44 -7.68 -4.67 -5.21
N ALA A 45 -8.87 -4.32 -5.72
CA ALA A 45 -8.99 -3.35 -6.80
C ALA A 45 -8.48 -1.95 -6.40
N LEU A 46 -8.74 -1.53 -5.15
CA LEU A 46 -8.24 -0.26 -4.62
C LEU A 46 -6.71 -0.23 -4.57
N VAL A 47 -6.09 -1.24 -3.97
CA VAL A 47 -4.62 -1.32 -3.85
C VAL A 47 -3.95 -1.40 -5.22
N GLN A 48 -4.54 -2.13 -6.17
CA GLN A 48 -4.06 -2.18 -7.55
C GLN A 48 -4.17 -0.82 -8.25
N LYS A 49 -5.27 -0.10 -8.03
CA LYS A 49 -5.46 1.25 -8.59
C LYS A 49 -4.44 2.24 -8.04
N LEU A 50 -4.18 2.21 -6.72
CA LEU A 50 -3.21 3.09 -6.07
C LEU A 50 -1.78 2.79 -6.52
N SER A 51 -1.39 1.50 -6.55
CA SER A 51 -0.05 1.10 -7.01
C SER A 51 0.20 1.42 -8.47
N ALA A 52 -0.80 1.23 -9.35
CA ALA A 52 -0.70 1.63 -10.76
C ALA A 52 -0.49 3.14 -10.96
N ALA A 53 -0.88 3.97 -10.00
CA ALA A 53 -0.66 5.41 -10.02
C ALA A 53 0.73 5.83 -9.53
N CYS A 54 1.49 4.92 -8.90
CA CYS A 54 2.79 5.19 -8.30
C CYS A 54 3.90 4.36 -8.99
N PRO A 55 4.68 4.96 -9.91
CA PRO A 55 5.70 4.23 -10.68
C PRO A 55 6.81 3.57 -9.84
N THR A 56 7.01 4.05 -8.62
CA THR A 56 8.02 3.57 -7.66
C THR A 56 7.45 2.54 -6.68
N CYS A 57 6.16 2.21 -6.80
CA CYS A 57 5.54 1.16 -6.00
C CYS A 57 6.04 -0.21 -6.48
N GLN A 58 6.78 -0.89 -5.61
CA GLN A 58 7.40 -2.18 -5.88
C GLN A 58 6.43 -3.33 -5.64
N GLU A 59 5.56 -3.18 -4.65
CA GLU A 59 4.61 -4.20 -4.25
C GLU A 59 3.37 -3.56 -3.62
N ALA A 60 2.23 -4.19 -3.85
CA ALA A 60 0.94 -3.76 -3.35
C ALA A 60 0.18 -5.00 -2.86
N VAL A 61 -0.06 -5.08 -1.55
CA VAL A 61 -0.53 -6.29 -0.88
C VAL A 61 -1.78 -5.99 -0.04
N VAL A 62 -2.72 -6.92 -0.03
CA VAL A 62 -3.83 -6.96 0.93
C VAL A 62 -3.58 -8.11 1.90
N LEU A 63 -3.57 -7.84 3.20
CA LEU A 63 -3.55 -8.84 4.27
C LEU A 63 -4.99 -9.29 4.55
N PRO A 64 -5.46 -10.44 4.03
CA PRO A 64 -6.88 -10.71 3.85
C PRO A 64 -7.70 -10.64 5.13
N ASP A 65 -7.14 -11.12 6.25
CA ASP A 65 -7.84 -11.23 7.53
C ASP A 65 -7.49 -10.12 8.53
N ALA A 66 -6.59 -9.19 8.17
CA ALA A 66 -6.15 -8.14 9.08
C ALA A 66 -7.23 -7.07 9.27
N ASP A 67 -7.49 -6.69 10.52
CA ASP A 67 -8.24 -5.50 10.87
C ASP A 67 -7.38 -4.24 10.71
N HIS A 68 -7.95 -3.05 10.96
CA HIS A 68 -7.25 -1.78 10.78
C HIS A 68 -5.92 -1.72 11.57
N ALA A 69 -5.92 -2.26 12.78
CA ALA A 69 -4.76 -2.24 13.68
C ALA A 69 -3.80 -3.43 13.50
N ILE A 70 -4.12 -4.39 12.62
CA ILE A 70 -3.44 -5.68 12.51
C ILE A 70 -3.31 -6.32 13.91
N SER A 71 -4.43 -6.50 14.62
CA SER A 71 -4.44 -6.92 16.02
C SER A 71 -4.02 -8.37 16.24
N ASP A 72 -4.12 -9.23 15.21
CA ASP A 72 -3.67 -10.62 15.24
C ASP A 72 -2.12 -10.70 15.20
N PRO A 73 -1.47 -11.26 16.24
CA PRO A 73 0.00 -11.39 16.29
C PRO A 73 0.60 -12.20 15.12
N CYS A 74 -0.15 -13.16 14.57
CA CYS A 74 0.29 -13.92 13.40
C CYS A 74 0.37 -13.01 12.17
N LEU A 75 -0.64 -12.16 11.97
CA LEU A 75 -0.67 -11.20 10.87
C LEU A 75 0.34 -10.07 11.05
N GLN A 76 0.62 -9.67 12.30
CA GLN A 76 1.73 -8.74 12.60
C GLN A 76 3.08 -9.33 12.18
N THR A 77 3.29 -10.61 12.43
CA THR A 77 4.53 -11.31 12.02
C THR A 77 4.65 -11.31 10.50
N VAL A 78 3.59 -11.68 9.77
CA VAL A 78 3.57 -11.64 8.30
C VAL A 78 3.86 -10.24 7.76
N PHE A 79 3.22 -9.21 8.34
CA PHE A 79 3.46 -7.82 7.97
C PHE A 79 4.93 -7.42 8.20
N CYS A 80 5.49 -7.74 9.36
CA CYS A 80 6.86 -7.41 9.71
C CYS A 80 7.88 -8.14 8.83
N GLU A 81 7.66 -9.42 8.52
CA GLU A 81 8.51 -10.19 7.62
C GLU A 81 8.52 -9.60 6.21
N GLY A 82 7.36 -9.19 5.69
CA GLY A 82 7.25 -8.48 4.42
C GLY A 82 8.03 -7.16 4.41
N LEU A 83 7.89 -6.34 5.44
CA LEU A 83 8.66 -5.10 5.59
C LEU A 83 10.17 -5.36 5.68
N ILE A 84 10.59 -6.36 6.45
CA ILE A 84 12.00 -6.74 6.55
C ILE A 84 12.55 -7.16 5.18
N SER A 85 11.78 -7.93 4.39
CA SER A 85 12.17 -8.31 3.04
C SER A 85 12.35 -7.09 2.14
N PHE A 86 11.33 -6.22 2.09
CA PHE A 86 11.36 -4.98 1.31
C PHE A 86 12.58 -4.11 1.66
N LEU A 87 12.86 -3.94 2.95
CA LEU A 87 14.00 -3.13 3.42
C LEU A 87 15.37 -3.76 3.08
N LYS A 88 15.47 -5.09 3.14
CA LYS A 88 16.69 -5.81 2.72
C LYS A 88 16.93 -5.64 1.23
N ASP A 89 15.90 -5.83 0.42
CA ASP A 89 15.97 -5.68 -1.03
C ASP A 89 16.38 -4.25 -1.38
N PHE A 90 15.80 -3.25 -0.71
CA PHE A 90 16.22 -1.85 -0.84
C PHE A 90 17.68 -1.60 -0.45
N SER A 91 18.15 -2.14 0.69
CA SER A 91 19.54 -1.96 1.13
C SER A 91 20.57 -2.65 0.22
N SER A 92 20.14 -3.67 -0.52
CA SER A 92 20.97 -4.41 -1.48
C SER A 92 21.01 -3.77 -2.86
N ALA A 93 20.13 -2.80 -3.14
CA ALA A 93 20.19 -2.01 -4.35
C ALA A 93 21.49 -1.18 -4.33
N PRO A 94 22.28 -1.17 -5.42
CA PRO A 94 23.51 -0.41 -5.45
C PRO A 94 23.21 1.07 -5.18
N SER A 95 23.89 1.63 -4.18
CA SER A 95 24.01 3.07 -3.95
C SER A 95 24.25 3.76 -5.29
N GLY A 96 23.26 4.49 -5.81
CA GLY A 96 23.38 5.26 -7.03
C GLY A 96 24.62 6.16 -6.97
N ALA A 97 25.46 6.07 -8.00
CA ALA A 97 26.59 6.95 -8.28
C ALA A 97 26.12 8.25 -8.93
#